data_AF-A0A843UNY5-F1
#
_entry.id   AF-A0A843UNY5-F1
#
_cell.length_a   1.000
_cell.length_b   1.000
_cell.length_c   1.000
_cell.angle_alpha   90.00
_cell.angle_beta   90.00
_cell.angle_gamma   90.00
#
_symmetry.space_group_name_H-M   'P 1'
#
loop_
_entity.id
_entity.type
_entity.pdbx_description
1 polymer ?
#
loop_
_entity_poly.entity_id
_entity_poly.type
_entity_poly.pdbx_seq_one_letter_code
_entity_poly.pdbx_strand_id
1 'polypeptide(L)'
;MHVGTNHWALLVINIKEKEFHMYDSLRNKDRRDIPQYVEELRRYMKGKHIDTENQSLRYPDPCPQQGLGDDCAIFTCKYMECLARKDTQGFLFSQDDMPTV
;
A
#
# COMPACT_ATOMS: atom_id res chain seq x y z
N MET A 1 -1.98 -6.41 -3.02
CA MET A 1 -3.11 -7.26 -2.57
C MET A 1 -4.24 -7.04 -3.55
N HIS A 2 -4.91 -8.10 -3.97
CA HIS A 2 -6.17 -7.99 -4.70
C HIS A 2 -7.29 -7.93 -3.68
N VAL A 3 -8.11 -6.88 -3.71
CA VAL A 3 -9.07 -6.59 -2.65
C VAL A 3 -10.47 -6.40 -3.22
N GLY A 4 -11.47 -7.03 -2.59
CA GLY A 4 -12.80 -7.15 -3.17
C GLY A 4 -12.76 -7.95 -4.47
N THR A 5 -13.40 -7.43 -5.53
CA THR A 5 -13.49 -8.12 -6.83
C THR A 5 -12.57 -7.54 -7.89
N ASN A 6 -12.31 -6.22 -7.90
CA ASN A 6 -11.65 -5.52 -9.01
C ASN A 6 -10.67 -4.41 -8.55
N HIS A 7 -10.07 -4.50 -7.36
CA HIS A 7 -9.19 -3.44 -6.85
C HIS A 7 -7.85 -3.97 -6.36
N TRP A 8 -6.79 -3.19 -6.60
CA TRP A 8 -5.45 -3.45 -6.10
C TRP A 8 -5.03 -2.37 -5.11
N ALA A 9 -4.54 -2.81 -3.94
CA ALA A 9 -3.95 -1.96 -2.92
C ALA A 9 -2.63 -2.54 -2.42
N LEU A 10 -1.79 -1.69 -1.83
CA LEU A 10 -0.46 -2.07 -1.36
C LEU A 10 -0.37 -1.97 0.17
N LEU A 11 -0.02 -3.09 0.81
CA LEU A 11 0.37 -3.14 2.21
C LEU A 11 1.89 -3.34 2.31
N VAL A 12 2.55 -2.44 3.02
CA VAL A 12 4.00 -2.42 3.21
C VAL A 12 4.32 -2.58 4.68
N ILE A 13 5.37 -3.34 4.99
CA ILE A 13 5.94 -3.38 6.33
C ILE A 13 7.21 -2.54 6.34
N ASN A 14 7.21 -1.49 7.16
CA ASN A 14 8.42 -0.79 7.51
C ASN A 14 9.04 -1.46 8.74
N ILE A 15 10.01 -2.35 8.50
CA ILE A 15 10.70 -3.10 9.57
C ILE A 15 11.46 -2.16 10.52
N LYS A 16 12.04 -1.07 9.98
CA LYS A 16 12.85 -0.13 10.75
C LYS A 16 11.99 0.67 11.73
N GLU A 17 10.91 1.26 11.23
CA GLU A 17 10.01 2.09 12.03
C GLU A 17 8.95 1.28 12.77
N LYS A 18 8.88 -0.04 12.51
CA LYS A 18 7.92 -0.97 13.11
C LYS A 18 6.47 -0.57 12.83
N GLU A 19 6.16 -0.34 11.56
CA GLU A 19 4.83 0.08 11.12
C GLU A 19 4.36 -0.68 9.88
N PHE A 20 3.04 -0.86 9.76
CA PHE A 20 2.38 -1.27 8.53
C PHE A 20 1.87 -0.03 7.82
N HIS A 21 2.14 0.13 6.54
CA HIS A 21 1.68 1.26 5.72
C HIS A 21 0.73 0.76 4.63
N MET A 22 -0.45 1.35 4.55
CA MET A 22 -1.45 1.07 3.52
C MET A 22 -1.47 2.18 2.48
N TYR A 23 -1.26 1.81 1.22
CA TYR A 23 -1.42 2.71 0.07
C TYR A 23 -2.59 2.22 -0.78
N ASP A 24 -3.60 3.07 -0.93
CA ASP A 24 -4.81 2.80 -1.69
C ASP A 24 -5.14 4.04 -2.55
N SER A 25 -5.16 3.85 -3.87
CA SER A 25 -5.44 4.90 -4.87
C SER A 25 -6.90 5.31 -4.96
N LEU A 26 -7.82 4.61 -4.28
CA LEU A 26 -9.24 4.94 -4.12
C LEU A 26 -9.59 5.46 -2.72
N ARG A 27 -8.58 5.66 -1.84
CA ARG A 27 -8.76 6.23 -0.48
C ARG A 27 -9.80 5.54 0.39
N ASN A 28 -10.01 4.24 0.19
CA ASN A 28 -11.02 3.50 0.94
C ASN A 28 -10.50 3.09 2.34
N LYS A 29 -10.63 4.01 3.31
CA LYS A 29 -10.15 3.83 4.70
C LYS A 29 -11.06 2.92 5.54
N ASP A 30 -12.30 2.63 5.09
CA ASP A 30 -13.30 1.84 5.84
C ASP A 30 -13.31 0.35 5.47
N ARG A 31 -12.18 -0.16 4.99
CA ARG A 31 -12.04 -1.52 4.48
C ARG A 31 -11.89 -2.53 5.61
N ARG A 32 -12.94 -3.33 5.80
CA ARG A 32 -13.04 -4.34 6.88
C ARG A 32 -12.08 -5.53 6.73
N ASP A 33 -11.50 -5.72 5.55
CA ASP A 33 -10.59 -6.82 5.23
C ASP A 33 -9.11 -6.49 5.49
N ILE A 34 -8.75 -5.22 5.67
CA ILE A 34 -7.36 -4.82 5.98
C ILE A 34 -6.79 -5.49 7.23
N PRO A 35 -7.53 -5.61 8.36
CA PRO A 35 -7.02 -6.32 9.54
C PRO A 35 -6.61 -7.77 9.27
N GLN A 36 -7.31 -8.46 8.36
CA GLN A 36 -6.98 -9.82 7.97
C GLN A 36 -5.62 -9.88 7.25
N TYR A 37 -5.40 -9.01 6.25
CA TYR A 37 -4.13 -8.96 5.53
C TYR A 37 -2.95 -8.60 6.44
N VAL A 38 -3.16 -7.68 7.40
CA VAL A 38 -2.13 -7.33 8.40
C VAL A 38 -1.77 -8.55 9.24
N GLU A 39 -2.76 -9.33 9.68
CA GLU A 39 -2.52 -10.52 10.49
C GLU A 39 -1.84 -11.65 9.71
N GLU A 40 -2.23 -11.88 8.46
CA GLU A 40 -1.54 -12.83 7.56
C GLU A 40 -0.06 -12.46 7.40
N LEU A 41 0.20 -11.16 7.22
CA LEU A 41 1.55 -10.64 7.05
C LEU A 41 2.36 -10.75 8.36
N ARG A 42 1.76 -10.47 9.52
CA ARG A 42 2.39 -10.73 10.83
C ARG A 42 2.77 -12.18 11.01
N ARG A 43 1.86 -13.12 10.69
CA ARG A 43 2.15 -14.56 10.77
C ARG A 43 3.31 -14.96 9.87
N TYR A 44 3.37 -14.42 8.66
CA TYR A 44 4.48 -14.63 7.75
C TYR A 44 5.81 -14.11 8.33
N MET A 45 5.84 -12.88 8.85
CA MET A 45 7.04 -12.28 9.44
C MET A 45 7.51 -12.99 10.71
N LYS A 46 6.58 -13.45 11.55
CA LYS A 46 6.87 -14.29 12.72
C LYS A 46 7.58 -15.59 12.33
N GLY A 47 7.15 -16.22 11.24
CA GLY A 47 7.84 -17.38 10.65
C GLY A 47 9.25 -17.08 10.11
N LYS A 48 9.60 -15.80 9.94
CA LYS A 48 10.94 -15.33 9.57
C LYS A 48 11.75 -14.82 10.77
N HIS A 49 11.28 -15.04 12.00
CA HIS A 49 11.89 -14.51 13.23
C HIS A 49 11.98 -12.97 13.27
N ILE A 50 11.09 -12.28 12.56
CA ILE A 50 10.99 -10.82 12.61
C ILE A 50 9.80 -10.47 13.48
N ASP A 51 10.07 -9.79 14.59
CA ASP A 51 9.03 -9.33 15.51
C ASP A 51 8.31 -8.10 14.94
N THR A 52 7.06 -8.33 14.57
CA THR A 52 6.11 -7.30 14.13
C THR A 52 4.92 -7.17 15.09
N GLU A 53 5.02 -7.70 16.30
CA GLU A 53 3.99 -7.56 17.32
C GLU A 53 3.90 -6.07 17.75
N ASN A 54 2.69 -5.60 18.01
CA ASN A 54 2.38 -4.20 18.40
C ASN A 54 2.64 -3.10 17.35
N GLN A 55 2.98 -3.47 16.10
CA GLN A 55 3.12 -2.49 15.02
C GLN A 55 1.77 -1.87 14.63
N SER A 56 1.74 -0.54 14.50
CA SER A 56 0.55 0.22 14.11
C SER A 56 0.34 0.22 12.60
N LEU A 57 -0.93 0.31 12.17
CA LEU A 57 -1.29 0.51 10.77
C LEU A 57 -1.44 2.00 10.48
N ARG A 58 -0.72 2.49 9.47
CA ARG A 58 -0.76 3.86 8.97
C ARG A 58 -1.35 3.89 7.57
N TYR A 59 -2.02 4.99 7.27
CA TYR A 59 -2.47 5.36 5.93
C TYR A 59 -1.70 6.63 5.56
N PRO A 60 -0.52 6.54 4.95
CA PRO A 60 0.29 7.71 4.63
C PRO A 60 -0.46 8.68 3.73
N ASP A 61 -0.31 9.97 4.00
CA ASP A 61 -0.85 11.06 3.20
C ASP A 61 0.24 12.15 3.09
N PRO A 62 0.37 12.86 1.94
CA PRO A 62 -0.43 12.71 0.72
C PRO A 62 0.00 11.50 -0.12
N CYS A 63 -0.98 10.79 -0.70
CA CYS A 63 -0.77 9.77 -1.72
C CYS A 63 -1.53 10.12 -3.01
N PRO A 64 -0.91 10.04 -4.19
CA PRO A 64 -1.58 10.17 -5.47
C PRO A 64 -2.81 9.27 -5.55
N GLN A 65 -3.91 9.77 -6.12
CA GLN A 65 -5.16 9.03 -6.26
C GLN A 65 -5.45 8.78 -7.73
N GLN A 66 -6.07 7.65 -8.03
CA GLN A 66 -6.57 7.40 -9.38
C GLN A 66 -7.84 8.24 -9.61
N GLY A 67 -8.11 8.53 -10.88
CA GLY A 67 -9.34 9.15 -11.33
C GLY A 67 -10.50 8.14 -11.40
N LEU A 68 -11.34 8.28 -12.43
CA LEU A 68 -12.40 7.32 -12.74
C LEU A 68 -11.80 6.21 -13.62
N GLY A 69 -11.50 5.02 -13.07
CA GLY A 69 -10.96 3.95 -13.91
C GLY A 69 -10.33 2.76 -13.16
N ASP A 70 -9.64 1.92 -13.93
CA ASP A 70 -9.05 0.63 -13.56
C ASP A 70 -7.54 0.70 -13.25
N ASP A 71 -6.97 1.90 -13.09
CA ASP A 71 -5.51 2.13 -12.94
C ASP A 71 -4.93 1.70 -11.58
N CYS A 72 -5.74 1.13 -10.68
CA CYS A 72 -5.31 0.70 -9.34
C CYS A 72 -4.05 -0.19 -9.36
N ALA A 73 -3.93 -1.04 -10.38
CA ALA A 73 -2.76 -1.89 -10.56
C ALA A 73 -1.51 -1.08 -10.92
N ILE A 74 -1.62 -0.07 -11.79
CA ILE A 74 -0.49 0.79 -12.17
C ILE A 74 -0.08 1.68 -11.00
N PHE A 75 -1.04 2.25 -10.27
CA PHE A 75 -0.78 3.00 -9.03
C PHE A 75 -0.05 2.13 -7.99
N THR A 76 -0.50 0.88 -7.80
CA THR A 76 0.17 -0.08 -6.91
C THR A 76 1.64 -0.29 -7.32
N CYS A 77 1.91 -0.47 -8.60
CA CYS A 77 3.27 -0.61 -9.13
C CYS A 77 4.11 0.66 -8.91
N LYS A 78 3.55 1.84 -9.17
CA LYS A 78 4.23 3.13 -8.97
C LYS A 78 4.54 3.39 -7.50
N TYR A 79 3.63 3.06 -6.57
CA TYR A 79 3.92 3.12 -5.14
C TYR A 79 5.11 2.23 -4.77
N MET A 80 5.11 0.97 -5.23
CA MET A 80 6.21 0.03 -4.98
C MET A 80 7.55 0.55 -5.53
N GLU A 81 7.55 1.11 -6.74
CA GLU A 81 8.74 1.70 -7.36
C GLU A 81 9.34 2.82 -6.50
N CYS A 82 8.53 3.81 -6.12
CA CYS A 82 8.98 4.94 -5.30
C CYS A 82 9.51 4.48 -3.94
N LEU A 83 8.81 3.55 -3.27
CA LEU A 83 9.22 3.03 -1.96
C LEU A 83 10.51 2.21 -2.05
N ALA A 84 10.67 1.38 -3.10
CA ALA A 84 11.88 0.59 -3.31
C ALA A 84 13.11 1.47 -3.57
N ARG A 85 12.93 2.61 -4.24
CA ARG A 85 13.98 3.61 -4.47
C ARG A 85 14.31 4.44 -3.23
N LYS A 86 13.57 4.29 -2.13
CA LYS A 86 13.63 5.14 -0.92
C LYS A 86 13.51 6.62 -1.29
N ASP A 87 12.59 6.93 -2.21
CA ASP A 87 12.43 8.30 -2.66
C ASP A 87 12.00 9.19 -1.49
N THR A 88 12.86 10.14 -1.13
CA THR A 88 12.62 11.08 -0.03
C THR A 88 11.70 12.22 -0.46
N GLN A 89 11.42 12.37 -1.77
CA GLN A 89 10.57 13.41 -2.32
C GLN A 89 9.08 13.03 -2.30
N GLY A 90 8.75 11.82 -1.86
CA GLY A 90 7.39 11.29 -1.86
C GLY A 90 7.01 10.68 -3.20
N PHE A 91 5.70 10.58 -3.46
CA PHE A 91 5.19 10.05 -4.71
C PHE A 91 5.05 11.16 -5.75
N LEU A 92 6.00 11.23 -6.68
CA LEU A 92 6.04 12.23 -7.76
C LEU A 92 5.36 11.73 -9.04
N PHE A 93 4.14 11.23 -8.90
CA PHE A 93 3.30 10.83 -10.02
C PHE A 93 1.83 11.12 -9.71
N SER A 94 1.01 11.14 -10.75
CA SER A 94 -0.40 11.46 -10.69
C SER A 94 -1.18 10.62 -11.70
N GLN A 95 -2.50 10.82 -11.76
CA GLN A 95 -3.33 10.21 -12.80
C GLN A 95 -2.88 10.63 -14.22
N ASP A 96 -2.35 11.84 -14.39
CA ASP A 96 -1.93 12.36 -15.70
C ASP A 96 -0.70 11.63 -16.27
N ASP A 97 0.04 10.90 -15.42
CA ASP A 97 1.18 10.07 -15.81
C ASP A 97 0.76 8.66 -16.26
N MET A 98 -0.52 8.31 -16.12
CA MET A 98 -1.02 6.99 -16.51
C MET A 98 -1.28 6.95 -18.03
N PRO A 99 -1.05 5.79 -18.69
CA PRO A 99 -1.36 5.65 -20.11
C PRO A 99 -2.85 5.91 -20.38
N THR A 100 -3.16 6.76 -21.35
CA THR A 100 -4.53 6.87 -21.89
C THR A 100 -4.77 5.69 -22.82
N VAL A 101 -5.81 4.89 -22.54
CA VAL A 101 -6.34 3.89 -23.47
C VAL A 101 -7.15 4.53 -24.59
#